data_AF-A0A7Y4QN87-F1
#
_entry.id   AF-A0A7Y4QN87-F1
#
_cell.length_a   1.000
_cell.length_b   1.000
_cell.length_c   1.000
_cell.angle_alpha   90.00
_cell.angle_beta   90.00
_cell.angle_gamma   90.00
#
_symmetry.space_group_name_H-M   'P 1'
#
loop_
_entity.id
_entity.type
_entity.pdbx_description
1 polymer ?
#
loop_
_entity_poly.entity_id
_entity_poly.type
_entity_poly.pdbx_seq_one_letter_code
_entity_poly.pdbx_strand_id
1 'polypeptide(L)'
;MIINPNGQTAMTYGKQTALPQTKQTKDEYMISNIDTTAGKRPKKEKFKPAVLLTREAMEATVNDYKRLKLEHVSLMAKMESEKTAVEKRYEERINTVARDIESGFASVHNYCVTHRSELLPGDRKSFETVAGTVKFYDTPHRVEVRGKETLGALAKRLLGLVFNAGTPEEVSCDKYVREADPTVNKDALLADRTRFTDEQLKAMGVRFEQDEIFAIDLKSDLAEGDKTNAENAA
;
A
#
# COMPACT_ATOMS: atom_id res chain seq x y z
N MET A 1 19.15 -16.52 21.42
CA MET A 1 19.25 -15.10 21.79
C MET A 1 20.51 -14.57 21.10
N ILE A 2 20.38 -13.85 19.97
CA ILE A 2 21.52 -13.25 19.29
C ILE A 2 21.42 -11.74 19.52
N ILE A 3 22.38 -11.19 20.23
CA ILE A 3 22.49 -9.77 20.56
C ILE A 3 23.36 -9.12 19.48
N ASN A 4 22.85 -8.09 18.80
CA ASN A 4 23.63 -7.27 17.89
C ASN A 4 24.37 -6.15 18.67
N PRO A 5 25.50 -5.63 18.15
CA PRO A 5 26.41 -4.75 18.89
C PRO A 5 25.88 -3.34 19.21
N ASN A 6 24.64 -3.00 18.88
CA ASN A 6 24.04 -1.68 19.15
C ASN A 6 22.95 -1.69 20.23
N GLY A 7 22.79 -2.77 21.00
CA GLY A 7 21.88 -2.80 22.16
C GLY A 7 20.39 -2.63 21.85
N GLN A 8 19.97 -2.69 20.58
CA GLN A 8 18.57 -2.65 20.18
C GLN A 8 18.04 -4.06 19.94
N THR A 9 17.02 -4.43 20.71
CA THR A 9 16.23 -5.66 20.51
C THR A 9 15.30 -5.46 19.32
N ALA A 10 15.75 -5.80 18.11
CA ALA A 10 14.89 -5.82 16.94
C ALA A 10 14.08 -7.13 16.93
N MET A 11 12.90 -7.12 17.55
CA MET A 11 11.88 -8.14 17.32
C MET A 11 11.36 -7.94 15.90
N THR A 12 11.80 -8.80 14.97
CA THR A 12 11.26 -8.84 13.61
C THR A 12 9.83 -9.36 13.70
N TYR A 13 8.86 -8.45 13.81
CA TYR A 13 7.46 -8.82 13.65
C TYR A 13 7.30 -9.37 12.23
N GLY A 14 6.75 -10.59 12.14
CA GLY A 14 6.29 -11.13 10.88
C GLY A 14 5.45 -10.06 10.18
N LYS A 15 5.73 -9.86 8.88
CA LYS A 15 4.92 -9.02 8.00
C LYS A 15 3.46 -9.14 8.41
N GLN A 16 2.81 -8.01 8.70
CA GLN A 16 1.36 -7.90 8.67
C GLN A 16 0.90 -8.57 7.39
N THR A 17 0.43 -9.80 7.49
CA THR A 17 -0.51 -10.33 6.53
C THR A 17 -1.70 -9.41 6.65
N ALA A 18 -1.96 -8.64 5.60
CA ALA A 18 -3.22 -7.94 5.43
C ALA A 18 -4.34 -8.88 5.88
N LEU A 19 -5.18 -8.38 6.78
CA LEU A 19 -6.40 -9.07 7.19
C LEU A 19 -7.08 -9.63 5.93
N PRO A 20 -7.43 -10.91 5.87
CA PRO A 20 -8.30 -11.40 4.82
C PRO A 20 -9.56 -10.54 4.87
N GLN A 21 -9.89 -9.89 3.76
CA GLN A 21 -11.21 -9.30 3.59
C GLN A 21 -12.21 -10.44 3.72
N THR A 22 -12.78 -10.59 4.91
CA THR A 22 -13.90 -11.47 5.15
C THR A 22 -15.02 -10.99 4.25
N LYS A 23 -15.38 -11.84 3.28
CA LYS A 23 -16.67 -11.74 2.61
C LYS A 23 -17.71 -11.75 3.72
N GLN A 24 -18.39 -10.61 3.91
CA GLN A 24 -19.49 -10.49 4.83
C GLN A 24 -20.59 -11.48 4.42
N THR A 25 -20.62 -12.63 5.09
CA THR A 25 -21.84 -13.40 5.24
C THR A 25 -22.74 -12.58 6.15
N LYS A 26 -23.88 -12.14 5.59
CA LYS A 26 -25.04 -11.74 6.37
C LYS A 26 -25.31 -12.85 7.38
N ASP A 27 -25.15 -12.57 8.66
CA ASP A 27 -26.10 -12.97 9.70
C ASP A 27 -25.74 -12.25 11.01
N GLU A 28 -26.76 -11.54 11.49
CA GLU A 28 -27.03 -11.08 12.86
C GLU A 28 -25.87 -10.69 13.79
N TYR A 29 -25.66 -9.37 13.91
CA TYR A 29 -25.42 -8.76 15.22
C TYR A 29 -26.35 -7.56 15.40
N MET A 30 -27.25 -7.71 16.38
CA MET A 30 -28.12 -6.68 16.93
C MET A 30 -27.27 -5.54 17.52
N ILE A 31 -27.17 -4.44 16.80
CA ILE A 31 -26.94 -3.11 17.40
C ILE A 31 -28.26 -2.37 17.23
N SER A 32 -28.98 -2.23 18.34
CA SER A 32 -30.22 -1.48 18.42
C SER A 32 -29.96 0.02 18.24
N ASN A 33 -30.79 0.61 17.38
CA ASN A 33 -31.17 2.02 17.30
C ASN A 33 -30.09 3.00 16.82
N ILE A 34 -29.73 2.90 15.54
CA ILE A 34 -29.54 4.10 14.71
C ILE A 34 -30.81 4.25 13.89
N ASP A 35 -31.42 5.42 13.95
CA ASP A 35 -32.57 5.83 13.15
C ASP A 35 -32.18 5.80 11.67
N THR A 36 -32.23 4.62 11.06
CA THR A 36 -32.06 4.41 9.62
C THR A 36 -33.32 4.89 8.92
N THR A 37 -33.45 6.21 8.79
CA THR A 37 -34.13 6.76 7.62
C THR A 37 -33.34 6.28 6.41
N ALA A 38 -33.89 5.29 5.71
CA ALA A 38 -33.37 4.75 4.47
C ALA A 38 -33.39 5.84 3.39
N GLY A 39 -32.41 6.74 3.44
CA GLY A 39 -32.12 7.71 2.40
C GLY A 39 -31.62 6.95 1.18
N LYS A 40 -32.51 6.73 0.20
CA LYS A 40 -32.11 6.38 -1.17
C LYS A 40 -30.91 7.27 -1.53
N ARG A 41 -29.75 6.67 -1.85
CA ARG A 41 -28.62 7.45 -2.40
C ARG A 41 -29.18 8.31 -3.53
N PRO A 42 -29.06 9.64 -3.47
CA PRO A 42 -29.65 10.48 -4.50
C PRO A 42 -29.10 10.02 -5.85
N LYS A 43 -30.01 9.75 -6.80
CA LYS A 43 -29.62 9.47 -8.18
C LYS A 43 -28.73 10.63 -8.61
N LYS A 44 -27.48 10.36 -8.97
CA LYS A 44 -26.55 11.38 -9.47
C LYS A 44 -27.23 12.08 -10.64
N GLU A 45 -27.65 13.31 -10.40
CA GLU A 45 -28.24 14.15 -11.43
C GLU A 45 -27.17 14.35 -12.51
N LYS A 46 -27.54 14.17 -13.77
CA LYS A 46 -26.59 14.29 -14.88
C LYS A 46 -26.15 15.75 -14.96
N PHE A 47 -24.88 16.02 -14.68
CA PHE A 47 -24.29 17.35 -14.82
C PHE A 47 -24.44 17.84 -16.27
N LYS A 48 -25.02 19.03 -16.43
CA LYS A 48 -25.12 19.73 -17.72
C LYS A 48 -24.38 21.05 -17.59
N PRO A 49 -23.27 21.26 -18.32
CA PRO A 49 -22.55 22.53 -18.27
C PRO A 49 -23.42 23.66 -18.85
N ALA A 50 -23.32 24.84 -18.27
CA ALA A 50 -23.93 26.04 -18.83
C ALA A 50 -23.23 26.43 -20.13
N VAL A 51 -24.00 26.90 -21.12
CA VAL A 51 -23.46 27.44 -22.37
C VAL A 51 -23.14 28.91 -22.15
N LEU A 52 -21.87 29.29 -22.33
CA LEU A 52 -21.40 30.66 -22.16
C LEU A 52 -21.30 31.32 -23.55
N LEU A 53 -22.03 32.42 -23.74
CA LEU A 53 -22.16 33.08 -25.04
C LEU A 53 -21.29 34.34 -25.19
N THR A 54 -20.77 34.87 -24.08
CA THR A 54 -19.94 36.08 -24.08
C THR A 54 -18.67 35.88 -23.26
N ARG A 55 -17.67 36.71 -23.54
CA ARG A 55 -16.40 36.72 -22.80
C ARG A 55 -16.61 37.11 -21.33
N GLU A 56 -17.45 38.10 -21.08
CA GLU A 56 -17.77 38.58 -19.74
C GLU A 56 -18.43 37.47 -18.91
N ALA A 57 -19.33 36.68 -19.52
CA ALA A 57 -19.95 35.53 -18.87
C ALA A 57 -18.93 34.42 -18.55
N MET A 58 -17.95 34.21 -19.44
CA MET A 58 -16.84 33.29 -19.20
C MET A 58 -15.97 33.76 -18.02
N GLU A 59 -15.57 35.03 -18.00
CA GLU A 59 -14.75 35.59 -16.91
C GLU A 59 -15.49 35.55 -15.56
N ALA A 60 -16.78 35.85 -15.54
CA ALA A 60 -17.62 35.70 -14.35
C ALA A 60 -17.67 34.23 -13.87
N THR A 61 -17.85 33.28 -14.80
CA THR A 61 -17.86 31.84 -14.47
C THR A 61 -16.51 31.35 -13.95
N VAL A 62 -15.39 31.88 -14.47
CA VAL A 62 -14.04 31.57 -13.96
C VAL A 62 -13.85 32.09 -12.54
N ASN A 63 -14.38 33.28 -12.22
CA ASN A 63 -14.35 33.81 -10.85
C ASN A 63 -15.20 32.97 -9.89
N ASP A 64 -16.38 32.53 -10.31
CA ASP A 64 -17.20 31.60 -9.53
C ASP A 64 -16.51 30.25 -9.35
N TYR A 65 -15.90 29.72 -10.41
CA TYR A 65 -15.09 28.51 -10.35
C TYR A 65 -13.96 28.65 -9.31
N LYS A 66 -13.25 29.78 -9.29
CA LYS A 66 -12.22 30.08 -8.30
C LYS A 66 -12.78 30.05 -6.88
N ARG A 67 -13.89 30.76 -6.63
CA ARG A 67 -14.57 30.81 -5.33
C ARG A 67 -14.97 29.41 -4.85
N LEU A 68 -15.61 28.63 -5.71
CA LEU A 68 -16.02 27.25 -5.41
C LEU A 68 -14.83 26.33 -5.17
N LYS A 69 -13.72 26.50 -5.90
CA LYS A 69 -12.48 25.75 -5.68
C LYS A 69 -11.89 26.04 -4.30
N LEU A 70 -11.84 27.32 -3.90
CA LEU A 70 -11.37 27.73 -2.57
C LEU A 70 -12.27 27.21 -1.46
N GLU A 71 -13.59 27.29 -1.63
CA GLU A 71 -14.58 26.73 -0.70
C GLU A 71 -14.41 25.21 -0.55
N HIS A 72 -14.24 24.49 -1.66
CA HIS A 72 -13.97 23.06 -1.64
C HIS A 72 -12.68 22.72 -0.87
N VAL A 73 -11.59 23.46 -1.10
CA VAL A 73 -10.33 23.26 -0.37
C VAL A 73 -10.51 23.55 1.13
N SER A 74 -11.23 24.60 1.49
CA SER A 74 -11.54 24.95 2.89
C SER A 74 -12.36 23.84 3.58
N LEU A 75 -13.40 23.33 2.91
CA LEU A 75 -14.21 22.22 3.44
C LEU A 75 -13.39 20.93 3.60
N MET A 76 -12.53 20.62 2.62
CA MET A 76 -11.61 19.47 2.71
C MET A 76 -10.63 19.63 3.88
N ALA A 77 -10.08 20.82 4.10
CA ALA A 77 -9.18 21.10 5.22
C ALA A 77 -9.91 20.96 6.57
N LYS A 78 -11.14 21.45 6.67
CA LYS A 78 -11.98 21.28 7.87
C LYS A 78 -12.28 19.81 8.14
N MET A 79 -12.66 19.05 7.11
CA MET A 79 -12.89 17.61 7.22
C MET A 79 -11.65 16.86 7.70
N GLU A 80 -10.47 17.14 7.14
CA GLU A 80 -9.23 16.46 7.56
C GLU A 80 -8.85 16.86 8.99
N SER A 81 -9.09 18.11 9.39
CA SER A 81 -8.91 18.56 10.78
C SER A 81 -9.85 17.82 11.74
N GLU A 82 -11.11 17.62 11.38
CA GLU A 82 -12.07 16.86 12.19
C GLU A 82 -11.67 15.39 12.31
N LYS A 83 -11.25 14.77 11.19
CA LYS A 83 -10.72 13.40 11.17
C LYS A 83 -9.52 13.25 12.09
N THR A 84 -8.56 14.18 12.00
CA THR A 84 -7.37 14.21 12.88
C THR A 84 -7.76 14.36 14.35
N ALA A 85 -8.74 15.22 14.65
CA ALA A 85 -9.21 15.43 16.02
C ALA A 85 -9.89 14.17 16.61
N VAL A 86 -10.64 13.44 15.79
CA VAL A 86 -11.24 12.15 16.18
C VAL A 86 -10.16 11.09 16.39
N GLU A 87 -9.21 10.95 15.46
CA GLU A 87 -8.09 10.02 15.59
C GLU A 87 -7.32 10.26 16.90
N LYS A 88 -6.94 11.52 17.16
CA LYS A 88 -6.23 11.91 18.38
C LYS A 88 -7.02 11.62 19.66
N ARG A 89 -8.35 11.76 19.63
CA ARG A 89 -9.21 11.47 20.79
C ARG A 89 -9.17 10.00 21.20
N TYR A 90 -9.06 9.09 20.25
CA TYR A 90 -9.07 7.65 20.52
C TYR A 90 -7.69 7.02 20.55
N GLU A 91 -6.66 7.70 20.05
CA GLU A 91 -5.29 7.22 19.96
C GLU A 91 -4.77 6.65 21.29
N GLU A 92 -4.92 7.39 22.40
CA GLU A 92 -4.43 6.95 23.71
C GLU A 92 -5.13 5.67 24.19
N ARG A 93 -6.47 5.59 24.02
CA ARG A 93 -7.25 4.43 24.44
C ARG A 93 -6.94 3.21 23.58
N ILE A 94 -6.83 3.40 22.26
CA ILE A 94 -6.44 2.34 21.32
C ILE A 94 -5.05 1.82 21.69
N ASN A 95 -4.09 2.70 21.92
CA ASN A 95 -2.73 2.33 22.29
C ASN A 95 -2.67 1.60 23.64
N THR A 96 -3.49 2.01 24.61
CA THR A 96 -3.59 1.31 25.91
C THR A 96 -4.14 -0.09 25.73
N VAL A 97 -5.26 -0.25 25.04
CA VAL A 97 -5.87 -1.57 24.77
C VAL A 97 -4.92 -2.45 23.96
N ALA A 98 -4.21 -1.90 22.97
CA ALA A 98 -3.23 -2.65 22.19
C ALA A 98 -2.10 -3.20 23.07
N ARG A 99 -1.57 -2.39 24.00
CA ARG A 99 -0.55 -2.84 24.97
C ARG A 99 -1.07 -3.91 25.91
N ASP A 100 -2.31 -3.78 26.38
CA ASP A 100 -2.94 -4.78 27.24
C ASP A 100 -3.13 -6.12 26.50
N ILE A 101 -3.54 -6.07 25.23
CA ILE A 101 -3.63 -7.26 24.36
C ILE A 101 -2.25 -7.91 24.19
N GLU A 102 -1.21 -7.14 23.87
CA GLU A 102 0.15 -7.65 23.69
C GLU A 102 0.70 -8.27 24.98
N SER A 103 0.51 -7.59 26.12
CA SER A 103 0.93 -8.07 27.44
C SER A 103 0.20 -9.36 27.83
N GLY A 104 -1.12 -9.42 27.61
CA GLY A 104 -1.93 -10.61 27.84
C GLY A 104 -1.51 -11.77 26.95
N PHE A 105 -1.31 -11.52 25.66
CA PHE A 105 -0.82 -12.53 24.72
C PHE A 105 0.56 -13.06 25.11
N ALA A 106 1.50 -12.18 25.44
CA ALA A 106 2.86 -12.57 25.86
C ALA A 106 2.82 -13.44 27.13
N SER A 107 1.98 -13.09 28.10
CA SER A 107 1.79 -13.86 29.33
C SER A 107 1.26 -15.27 29.05
N VAL A 108 0.20 -15.38 28.24
CA VAL A 108 -0.38 -16.68 27.83
C VAL A 108 0.63 -17.50 27.02
N HIS A 109 1.31 -16.87 26.07
CA HIS A 109 2.34 -17.51 25.26
C HIS A 109 3.47 -18.09 26.11
N ASN A 110 4.04 -17.28 27.01
CA ASN A 110 5.13 -17.72 27.89
C ASN A 110 4.72 -18.90 28.78
N TYR A 111 3.50 -18.86 29.34
CA TYR A 111 2.96 -19.97 30.11
C TYR A 111 2.81 -21.22 29.24
N CYS A 112 2.20 -21.11 28.06
CA CYS A 112 1.93 -22.24 27.16
C CYS A 112 3.22 -22.87 26.60
N VAL A 113 4.27 -22.08 26.36
CA VAL A 113 5.58 -22.59 25.94
C VAL A 113 6.28 -23.31 27.10
N THR A 114 6.25 -22.72 28.30
CA THR A 114 6.91 -23.29 29.50
C THR A 114 6.26 -24.62 29.93
N HIS A 115 4.93 -24.70 29.87
CA HIS A 115 4.16 -25.88 30.31
C HIS A 115 3.66 -26.72 29.13
N ARG A 116 4.36 -26.66 27.98
CA ARG A 116 3.91 -27.27 26.73
C ARG A 116 3.61 -28.77 26.87
N SER A 117 4.50 -29.51 27.51
CA SER A 117 4.37 -30.97 27.65
C SER A 117 3.20 -31.39 28.54
N GLU A 118 2.80 -30.54 29.49
CA GLU A 118 1.67 -30.77 30.38
C GLU A 118 0.34 -30.41 29.71
N LEU A 119 0.27 -29.24 29.06
CA LEU A 119 -0.92 -28.75 28.37
C LEU A 119 -1.26 -29.57 27.12
N LEU A 120 -0.24 -30.08 26.44
CA LEU A 120 -0.35 -30.80 25.17
C LEU A 120 0.47 -32.09 25.23
N PRO A 121 -0.01 -33.13 25.94
CA PRO A 121 0.67 -34.42 25.99
C PRO A 121 0.62 -35.12 24.62
N GLY A 122 1.73 -35.79 24.26
CA GLY A 122 1.89 -36.48 22.98
C GLY A 122 2.03 -35.53 21.79
N ASP A 123 1.39 -35.88 20.67
CA ASP A 123 1.48 -35.12 19.40
C ASP A 123 0.39 -34.04 19.24
N ARG A 124 -0.33 -33.69 20.31
CA ARG A 124 -1.39 -32.68 20.24
C ARG A 124 -0.80 -31.30 20.00
N LYS A 125 -1.40 -30.55 19.07
CA LYS A 125 -0.97 -29.19 18.71
C LYS A 125 -1.91 -28.09 19.23
N SER A 126 -3.03 -28.44 19.85
CA SER A 126 -4.02 -27.47 20.32
C SER A 126 -4.88 -27.97 21.47
N PHE A 127 -5.36 -27.04 22.29
CA PHE A 127 -6.35 -27.28 23.33
C PHE A 127 -7.37 -26.13 23.39
N GLU A 128 -8.55 -26.41 23.92
CA GLU A 128 -9.67 -25.46 23.99
C GLU A 128 -9.80 -24.88 25.40
N THR A 129 -10.22 -23.62 25.47
CA THR A 129 -10.55 -22.87 26.67
C THR A 129 -11.97 -22.33 26.54
N VAL A 130 -12.55 -21.84 27.63
CA VAL A 130 -13.88 -21.21 27.59
C VAL A 130 -13.95 -20.03 26.61
N ALA A 131 -12.85 -19.30 26.41
CA ALA A 131 -12.81 -18.10 25.58
C ALA A 131 -12.29 -18.34 24.14
N GLY A 132 -11.82 -19.55 23.83
CA GLY A 132 -11.26 -19.87 22.52
C GLY A 132 -10.21 -20.98 22.53
N THR A 133 -9.53 -21.18 21.41
CA THR A 133 -8.56 -22.27 21.23
C THR A 133 -7.13 -21.77 21.16
N VAL A 134 -6.23 -22.38 21.93
CA VAL A 134 -4.78 -22.16 21.84
C VAL A 134 -4.18 -23.21 20.93
N LYS A 135 -3.41 -22.78 19.91
CA LYS A 135 -2.82 -23.68 18.91
C LYS A 135 -1.35 -23.35 18.68
N PHE A 136 -0.58 -24.40 18.39
CA PHE A 136 0.77 -24.32 17.87
C PHE A 136 0.76 -24.88 16.45
N TYR A 137 1.25 -24.11 15.50
CA TYR A 137 1.35 -24.54 14.11
C TYR A 137 2.72 -24.19 13.56
N ASP A 138 3.18 -25.01 12.63
CA ASP A 138 4.40 -24.75 11.91
C ASP A 138 4.09 -23.70 10.85
N THR A 139 4.92 -22.66 10.78
CA THR A 139 4.79 -21.69 9.69
C THR A 139 5.08 -22.38 8.36
N PRO A 140 4.36 -22.03 7.28
CA PRO A 140 4.68 -22.57 5.96
C PRO A 140 6.12 -22.24 5.59
N HIS A 141 6.78 -23.16 4.90
CA HIS A 141 8.16 -22.96 4.46
C HIS A 141 8.29 -21.69 3.60
N ARG A 142 9.35 -20.92 3.87
CA ARG A 142 9.70 -19.71 3.12
C ARG A 142 11.15 -19.82 2.66
N VAL A 143 11.44 -19.27 1.49
CA VAL A 143 12.80 -19.14 0.98
C VAL A 143 13.33 -17.78 1.42
N GLU A 144 14.43 -17.80 2.16
CA GLU A 144 15.15 -16.60 2.58
C GLU A 144 16.55 -16.61 1.96
N VAL A 145 17.03 -15.43 1.57
CA VAL A 145 18.40 -15.30 1.06
C VAL A 145 19.36 -15.34 2.24
N ARG A 146 20.34 -16.24 2.19
CA ARG A 146 21.36 -16.34 3.23
C ARG A 146 22.36 -15.19 3.09
N GLY A 147 22.51 -14.40 4.15
CA GLY A 147 23.50 -13.30 4.21
C GLY A 147 23.02 -12.02 3.53
N LYS A 148 23.96 -11.22 2.99
CA LYS A 148 23.69 -9.92 2.34
C LYS A 148 23.62 -10.02 0.81
N GLU A 149 23.45 -11.23 0.27
CA GLU A 149 23.39 -11.45 -1.18
C GLU A 149 22.10 -10.86 -1.77
N THR A 150 22.19 -10.27 -2.96
CA THR A 150 21.00 -9.79 -3.69
C THR A 150 20.33 -10.94 -4.42
N LEU A 151 19.02 -10.83 -4.68
CA LEU A 151 18.29 -11.85 -5.45
C LEU A 151 18.89 -12.06 -6.86
N GLY A 152 19.42 -11.01 -7.49
CA GLY A 152 20.09 -11.12 -8.78
C GLY A 152 21.40 -11.92 -8.72
N ALA A 153 22.20 -11.74 -7.66
CA ALA A 153 23.40 -12.55 -7.46
C ALA A 153 23.06 -14.01 -7.14
N LEU A 154 22.06 -14.24 -6.30
CA LEU A 154 21.52 -15.58 -6.04
C LEU A 154 21.03 -16.25 -7.33
N ALA A 155 20.27 -15.54 -8.15
CA ALA A 155 19.79 -16.04 -9.44
C ALA A 155 20.95 -16.42 -10.35
N LYS A 156 21.95 -15.55 -10.51
CA LYS A 156 23.17 -15.85 -11.29
C LYS A 156 23.95 -17.05 -10.76
N ARG A 157 23.95 -17.28 -9.46
CA ARG A 157 24.62 -18.43 -8.82
C ARG A 157 23.82 -19.72 -8.99
N LEU A 158 22.49 -19.63 -9.01
CA LEU A 158 21.62 -20.77 -9.30
C LEU A 158 21.71 -21.16 -10.78
N LEU A 159 21.88 -20.19 -11.67
CA LEU A 159 22.18 -20.42 -13.08
C LEU A 159 23.54 -21.13 -13.19
N GLY A 160 23.52 -22.39 -13.65
CA GLY A 160 24.70 -23.23 -13.77
C GLY A 160 25.06 -24.05 -12.52
N LEU A 161 24.27 -23.99 -11.45
CA LEU A 161 24.41 -24.92 -10.33
C LEU A 161 23.64 -26.20 -10.64
N VAL A 162 24.34 -27.33 -10.57
CA VAL A 162 23.76 -28.66 -10.76
C VAL A 162 24.00 -29.47 -9.50
N PHE A 163 22.92 -29.95 -8.88
CA PHE A 163 23.02 -30.91 -7.79
C PHE A 163 23.15 -32.33 -8.33
N ASN A 164 23.98 -33.14 -7.67
CA ASN A 164 24.22 -34.55 -8.00
C ASN A 164 24.68 -34.79 -9.46
N ALA A 165 25.55 -33.91 -9.95
CA ALA A 165 26.07 -34.01 -11.32
C ALA A 165 26.68 -35.39 -11.62
N GLY A 166 26.28 -36.00 -12.74
CA GLY A 166 26.74 -37.33 -13.15
C GLY A 166 26.02 -38.51 -12.50
N THR A 167 24.91 -38.27 -11.78
CA THR A 167 24.04 -39.31 -11.24
C THR A 167 22.68 -39.32 -11.94
N PRO A 168 21.90 -40.42 -11.84
CA PRO A 168 20.52 -40.45 -12.34
C PRO A 168 19.58 -39.42 -11.69
N GLU A 169 19.97 -38.83 -10.55
CA GLU A 169 19.19 -37.86 -9.78
C GLU A 169 19.72 -36.42 -9.96
N GLU A 170 20.34 -36.15 -11.10
CA GLU A 170 20.87 -34.82 -11.43
C GLU A 170 19.75 -33.77 -11.48
N VAL A 171 19.94 -32.66 -10.76
CA VAL A 171 18.97 -31.56 -10.71
C VAL A 171 19.67 -30.24 -11.08
N SER A 172 19.38 -29.75 -12.28
CA SER A 172 19.71 -28.37 -12.65
C SER A 172 18.86 -27.38 -11.84
N CYS A 173 19.52 -26.37 -11.30
CA CYS A 173 18.90 -25.28 -10.56
C CYS A 173 18.34 -24.15 -11.45
N ASP A 174 18.54 -24.22 -12.76
CA ASP A 174 18.08 -23.19 -13.70
C ASP A 174 16.54 -23.04 -13.65
N LYS A 175 15.81 -24.12 -13.38
CA LYS A 175 14.35 -24.13 -13.21
C LYS A 175 13.83 -23.25 -12.05
N TYR A 176 14.69 -22.84 -11.14
CA TYR A 176 14.35 -21.96 -10.01
C TYR A 176 14.58 -20.48 -10.33
N VAL A 177 15.15 -20.16 -11.50
CA VAL A 177 15.42 -18.80 -11.95
C VAL A 177 14.40 -18.41 -13.02
N ARG A 178 13.81 -17.22 -12.89
CA ARG A 178 12.95 -16.64 -13.91
C ARG A 178 13.68 -15.49 -14.56
N GLU A 179 13.79 -15.53 -15.88
CA GLU A 179 14.20 -14.37 -16.67
C GLU A 179 13.02 -13.41 -16.72
N ALA A 180 13.25 -12.14 -16.39
CA ALA A 180 12.20 -11.13 -16.51
C ALA A 180 12.00 -10.79 -17.99
N ASP A 181 10.74 -10.69 -18.42
CA ASP A 181 10.44 -10.25 -19.78
C ASP A 181 11.01 -8.83 -20.02
N PRO A 182 11.64 -8.58 -21.18
CA PRO A 182 12.16 -7.26 -21.50
C PRO A 182 11.01 -6.24 -21.53
N THR A 183 11.17 -5.12 -20.82
CA THR A 183 10.19 -4.03 -20.79
C THR A 183 10.65 -2.87 -21.67
N VAL A 184 9.70 -2.18 -22.30
CA VAL A 184 9.98 -1.03 -23.15
C VAL A 184 10.37 0.18 -22.30
N ASN A 185 11.54 0.76 -22.59
CA ASN A 185 11.98 2.00 -21.96
C ASN A 185 11.31 3.20 -22.64
N LYS A 186 10.19 3.65 -22.07
CA LYS A 186 9.40 4.77 -22.61
C LYS A 186 10.13 6.10 -22.55
N ASP A 187 10.93 6.34 -21.52
CA ASP A 187 11.63 7.62 -21.32
C ASP A 187 12.69 7.81 -22.41
N ALA A 188 13.43 6.75 -22.75
CA ALA A 188 14.38 6.77 -23.86
C ALA A 188 13.68 7.02 -25.20
N LEU A 189 12.55 6.35 -25.47
CA LEU A 189 11.77 6.57 -26.68
C LEU A 189 11.27 8.02 -26.79
N LEU A 190 10.79 8.61 -25.69
CA LEU A 190 10.31 10.00 -25.66
C LEU A 190 11.43 11.02 -25.83
N ALA A 191 12.62 10.73 -25.30
CA ALA A 191 13.81 11.58 -25.45
C ALA A 191 14.30 11.61 -26.91
N ASP A 192 14.29 10.45 -27.58
CA ASP A 192 14.74 10.29 -28.96
C ASP A 192 13.63 10.50 -30.00
N ARG A 193 12.45 11.00 -29.60
CA ARG A 193 11.26 11.08 -30.47
C ARG A 193 11.48 11.75 -31.83
N THR A 194 12.41 12.71 -31.92
CA THR A 194 12.73 13.44 -33.16
C THR A 194 13.74 12.72 -34.06
N ARG A 195 14.35 11.64 -33.57
CA ARG A 195 15.39 10.87 -34.28
C ARG A 195 14.81 9.72 -35.11
N PHE A 196 13.54 9.37 -34.88
CA PHE A 196 12.90 8.26 -35.56
C PHE A 196 12.16 8.71 -36.81
N THR A 197 12.27 7.93 -37.89
CA THR A 197 11.41 8.08 -39.07
C THR A 197 10.08 7.35 -38.86
N ASP A 198 9.05 7.72 -39.61
CA ASP A 198 7.73 7.07 -39.53
C ASP A 198 7.80 5.57 -39.84
N GLU A 199 8.70 5.15 -40.74
CA GLU A 199 8.93 3.74 -41.06
C GLU A 199 9.52 2.97 -39.86
N GLN A 200 10.45 3.59 -39.13
CA GLN A 200 11.05 3.01 -37.92
C GLN A 200 10.02 2.90 -36.79
N LEU A 201 9.19 3.93 -36.59
CA LEU A 201 8.11 3.93 -35.60
C LEU A 201 7.07 2.85 -35.90
N LYS A 202 6.71 2.68 -37.18
CA LYS A 202 5.82 1.60 -37.63
C LYS A 202 6.42 0.21 -37.40
N ALA A 203 7.72 0.02 -37.66
CA ALA A 203 8.41 -1.23 -37.41
C ALA A 203 8.49 -1.57 -35.91
N MET A 204 8.64 -0.56 -35.05
CA MET A 204 8.63 -0.71 -33.59
C MET A 204 7.22 -0.87 -32.99
N GLY A 205 6.17 -0.57 -33.75
CA GLY A 205 4.78 -0.58 -33.25
C GLY A 205 4.47 0.54 -32.25
N VAL A 206 5.17 1.67 -32.35
CA VAL A 206 5.04 2.83 -31.44
C VAL A 206 4.57 4.05 -32.21
N ARG A 207 3.73 4.89 -31.59
CA ARG A 207 3.38 6.23 -32.08
C ARG A 207 3.51 7.23 -30.94
N PHE A 208 3.89 8.47 -31.26
CA PHE A 208 3.82 9.57 -30.32
C PHE A 208 2.52 10.35 -30.56
N GLU A 209 1.74 10.56 -29.51
CA GLU A 209 0.52 11.36 -29.54
C GLU A 209 0.73 12.60 -28.67
N GLN A 210 0.35 13.75 -29.19
CA GLN A 210 0.37 15.01 -28.46
C GLN A 210 -0.97 15.70 -28.67
N ASP A 211 -1.77 15.72 -27.60
CA ASP A 211 -3.06 16.39 -27.59
C ASP A 211 -2.93 17.74 -26.88
N GLU A 212 -3.66 18.74 -27.39
CA GLU A 212 -3.86 20.00 -26.67
C GLU A 212 -4.87 19.79 -25.53
N ILE A 213 -4.49 20.17 -24.32
CA ILE A 213 -5.32 20.04 -23.12
C ILE A 213 -5.76 21.43 -22.68
N PHE A 214 -7.08 21.63 -22.55
CA PHE A 214 -7.64 22.84 -21.96
C PHE A 214 -7.35 22.88 -20.45
N ALA A 215 -6.85 24.01 -19.96
CA ALA A 215 -6.57 24.25 -18.55
C ALA A 215 -7.03 25.65 -18.13
N ILE A 216 -7.40 25.79 -16.85
CA ILE A 216 -7.67 27.08 -16.20
C ILE A 216 -6.71 27.19 -15.02
N ASP A 217 -5.66 27.98 -15.19
CA ASP A 217 -4.72 28.32 -14.12
C ASP A 217 -5.27 29.49 -13.32
N LEU A 218 -5.72 29.19 -12.10
CA LEU A 218 -6.20 30.19 -11.17
C LEU A 218 -5.02 30.93 -10.56
N LYS A 219 -5.04 32.27 -10.62
CA LYS A 219 -4.09 33.08 -9.85
C LYS A 219 -4.25 32.78 -8.36
N SER A 220 -3.16 32.42 -7.71
CA SER A 220 -3.08 32.20 -6.26
C SER A 220 -3.36 33.53 -5.53
N ASP A 221 -4.40 33.56 -4.68
CA ASP A 221 -4.62 34.68 -3.73
C ASP A 221 -3.87 34.45 -2.40
N LEU A 222 -3.28 33.27 -2.23
CA LEU A 222 -2.30 33.01 -1.21
C LEU A 222 -1.00 33.63 -1.71
N ALA A 223 -0.57 34.73 -1.09
CA ALA A 223 0.76 35.28 -1.30
C ALA A 223 1.77 34.12 -1.33
N GLU A 224 2.31 33.85 -2.53
CA GLU A 224 3.39 32.90 -2.68
C GLU A 224 4.57 33.48 -1.90
N GLY A 225 4.76 32.94 -0.70
CA GLY A 225 6.02 33.02 0.01
C GLY A 225 7.08 32.42 -0.89
N ASP A 226 7.79 33.32 -1.56
CA ASP A 226 9.22 33.26 -1.85
C ASP A 226 9.76 31.92 -2.38
N LYS A 227 9.73 31.77 -3.71
CA LYS A 227 10.61 30.84 -4.44
C LYS A 227 11.53 31.58 -5.42
N THR A 228 12.05 32.75 -5.04
CA THR A 228 13.06 33.45 -5.85
C THR A 228 14.43 33.62 -5.19
N ASN A 229 14.70 32.99 -4.04
CA ASN A 229 16.04 32.98 -3.44
C ASN A 229 16.54 31.54 -3.15
N ALA A 230 16.88 30.78 -4.19
CA ALA A 230 17.71 29.58 -4.06
C ALA A 230 18.73 29.38 -5.20
N GLU A 231 18.90 30.36 -6.09
CA GLU A 231 19.83 30.26 -7.22
C GLU A 231 20.97 31.31 -7.20
N ASN A 232 21.10 32.10 -6.13
CA ASN A 232 22.23 32.99 -5.91
C ASN A 232 22.69 32.98 -4.44
N ALA A 233 23.12 31.83 -3.95
CA ALA A 233 24.01 31.75 -2.79
C ALA A 233 24.69 30.36 -2.73
N ALA A 234 26.00 30.38 -3.00
CA ALA A 234 27.02 29.32 -2.86
C ALA A 234 27.15 28.27 -3.98
#